data_AF-A0A923UBT3-F1
#
_entry.id   AF-A0A923UBT3-F1
#
_cell.length_a   1.000
_cell.length_b   1.000
_cell.length_c   1.000
_cell.angle_alpha   90.00
_cell.angle_beta   90.00
_cell.angle_gamma   90.00
#
_symmetry.space_group_name_H-M   'P 1'
#
loop_
_entity.id
_entity.type
_entity.pdbx_description
1 polymer ?
#
loop_
_entity_poly.entity_id
_entity_poly.type
_entity_poly.pdbx_seq_one_letter_code
_entity_poly.pdbx_strand_id
1 'polypeptide(L)' 'HAPGTGTPEAGGLTSRELLAIIRALSHLTIVGADVVEVAPAYDHAQLTAVAASHVAYEILSAMTPR' A
#
# COMPACT_ATOMS: atom_id res chain seq x y z
N HIS A 1 -7.54 -3.70 -3.00
CA HIS A 1 -7.29 -3.82 -4.45
C HIS A 1 -6.90 -2.47 -5.01
N ALA A 2 -6.39 -2.43 -6.23
CA ALA A 2 -5.85 -1.21 -6.85
C ALA A 2 -6.21 -1.17 -8.36
N PRO A 3 -7.47 -0.82 -8.72
CA PRO A 3 -7.85 -0.67 -10.14
C PRO A 3 -7.12 0.48 -10.86
N GLY A 4 -6.72 1.52 -10.13
CA GLY A 4 -6.09 2.73 -10.64
C GLY A 4 -4.58 2.63 -10.73
N THR A 5 -4.07 1.82 -11.66
CA THR A 5 -2.62 1.69 -11.94
C THR A 5 -2.38 1.57 -13.45
N GLY A 6 -1.17 1.89 -13.92
CA GLY A 6 -0.83 1.90 -15.35
C GLY A 6 -0.75 0.52 -15.99
N THR A 7 -0.44 -0.52 -15.21
CA THR A 7 -0.22 -1.89 -15.69
C THR A 7 -0.92 -2.91 -14.78
N PRO A 8 -2.27 -3.03 -14.84
CA PRO A 8 -3.02 -3.93 -13.98
C PRO A 8 -2.80 -5.40 -14.37
N GLU A 9 -2.53 -6.25 -13.38
CA GLU A 9 -2.40 -7.70 -13.53
C GLU A 9 -3.44 -8.44 -12.68
N ALA A 10 -4.03 -9.50 -13.24
CA ALA A 10 -5.06 -10.29 -12.56
C ALA A 10 -4.46 -11.21 -11.48
N GLY A 11 -5.25 -11.55 -10.46
CA GLY A 11 -4.84 -12.49 -9.40
C GLY A 11 -3.89 -11.92 -8.34
N GLY A 12 -3.78 -10.59 -8.25
CA GLY A 12 -2.93 -9.92 -7.25
C GLY A 12 -3.47 -9.95 -5.81
N LEU A 13 -2.70 -9.33 -4.91
CA LEU A 13 -3.01 -9.27 -3.48
C LEU A 13 -4.30 -8.47 -3.19
N THR A 14 -5.04 -8.90 -2.17
CA THR A 14 -6.03 -8.08 -1.51
C THR A 14 -5.34 -7.01 -0.65
N SER A 15 -6.02 -5.88 -0.38
CA SER A 15 -5.45 -4.86 0.52
C SER A 15 -5.17 -5.43 1.92
N ARG A 16 -6.02 -6.33 2.41
CA ARG A 16 -5.85 -6.98 3.71
C ARG A 16 -4.52 -7.74 3.80
N GLU A 17 -4.18 -8.51 2.77
CA GLU A 17 -2.94 -9.29 2.74
C GLU A 17 -1.72 -8.38 2.72
N LEU A 18 -1.73 -7.32 1.89
CA LEU A 18 -0.63 -6.36 1.84
C LEU A 18 -0.40 -5.67 3.19
N LEU A 19 -1.46 -5.18 3.86
CA LEU A 19 -1.32 -4.54 5.16
C LEU A 19 -0.82 -5.53 6.24
N ALA A 20 -1.24 -6.80 6.18
CA ALA A 20 -0.74 -7.83 7.09
C ALA A 20 0.76 -8.09 6.91
N ILE A 21 1.25 -8.10 5.67
CA ILE A 21 2.68 -8.23 5.36
C ILE A 21 3.46 -7.04 5.94
N ILE A 22 3.02 -5.80 5.71
CA ILE A 22 3.69 -4.61 6.24
C ILE A 22 3.79 -4.64 7.77
N ARG A 23 2.70 -5.01 8.44
CA ARG A 23 2.68 -5.16 9.91
C ARG A 23 3.65 -6.24 10.40
N ALA A 24 3.77 -7.34 9.67
CA ALA A 24 4.72 -8.40 10.00
C ALA A 24 6.19 -7.91 9.90
N LEU A 25 6.48 -6.93 9.04
CA LEU A 25 7.80 -6.33 8.88
C LEU A 25 8.15 -5.28 9.95
N SER A 26 7.22 -4.90 10.82
CA SER A 26 7.40 -3.84 11.85
C SER A 26 8.46 -4.14 12.92
N HIS A 27 9.11 -5.31 12.89
CA HIS A 27 10.25 -5.65 13.74
C HIS A 27 11.61 -5.25 13.12
N LEU A 28 11.62 -4.87 11.85
CA LEU A 28 12.81 -4.45 11.13
C LEU A 28 13.05 -2.95 11.31
N THR A 29 14.31 -2.52 11.16
CA THR A 29 14.64 -1.09 11.05
C THR A 29 14.37 -0.62 9.62
N ILE A 30 13.19 -0.07 9.38
CA ILE A 30 12.81 0.50 8.09
C ILE A 30 13.37 1.92 7.98
N VAL A 31 14.31 2.14 7.07
CA VAL A 31 14.99 3.45 6.88
C VAL A 31 14.29 4.37 5.88
N GLY A 32 13.34 3.84 5.12
CA GLY A 32 12.57 4.56 4.10
C GLY A 32 11.68 3.61 3.30
N ALA A 33 10.67 4.17 2.65
CA ALA A 33 9.76 3.46 1.76
C ALA A 33 9.04 4.44 0.84
N ASP A 34 8.51 3.94 -0.27
CA ASP A 34 7.67 4.67 -1.21
C ASP A 34 6.34 3.93 -1.46
N VAL A 35 5.35 4.67 -1.97
CA VAL A 35 4.09 4.12 -2.47
C VAL A 35 3.90 4.69 -3.87
N VAL A 36 4.06 3.84 -4.87
CA VAL A 36 4.13 4.23 -6.29
C VAL A 36 2.94 3.67 -7.07
N GLU A 37 2.85 4.08 -8.34
CA GLU A 37 1.92 3.53 -9.34
C GLU A 37 0.42 3.76 -9.10
N VAL A 38 0.07 4.70 -8.21
CA VAL A 38 -1.30 5.23 -8.14
C VAL A 38 -1.55 6.11 -9.37
N ALA A 39 -2.49 5.73 -10.22
CA ALA A 39 -2.90 6.46 -11.41
C ALA A 39 -4.36 6.94 -11.26
N PRO A 40 -4.60 8.19 -10.83
CA PRO A 40 -5.95 8.70 -10.55
C PRO A 40 -6.93 8.63 -11.73
N ALA A 41 -6.42 8.72 -12.97
CA ALA A 41 -7.22 8.63 -14.18
C ALA A 41 -7.87 7.26 -14.38
N TYR A 42 -7.28 6.19 -13.82
CA TYR A 42 -7.81 4.83 -13.88
C TYR A 42 -8.50 4.41 -12.57
N ASP A 43 -8.45 5.25 -11.53
CA ASP A 43 -9.01 4.90 -10.24
C ASP A 43 -10.53 5.06 -10.23
N HIS A 44 -11.21 4.13 -9.57
CA HIS A 44 -12.66 4.15 -9.44
C HIS A 44 -13.03 4.38 -7.98
N ALA A 45 -13.85 5.40 -7.72
CA ALA A 45 -14.26 5.79 -6.37
C ALA A 45 -13.08 5.95 -5.38
N GLN A 46 -11.91 6.38 -5.88
CA GLN A 46 -10.67 6.57 -5.12
C GLN A 46 -10.17 5.30 -4.40
N LEU A 47 -10.60 4.11 -4.82
CA LEU A 47 -10.26 2.86 -4.14
C LEU A 47 -8.75 2.63 -4.05
N THR A 48 -8.03 2.95 -5.11
CA THR A 48 -6.57 2.78 -5.18
C THR A 48 -5.87 3.83 -4.34
N ALA A 49 -6.31 5.09 -4.43
CA ALA A 49 -5.78 6.17 -3.61
C ALA A 49 -5.99 5.92 -2.10
N VAL A 50 -7.16 5.43 -1.70
CA VAL A 50 -7.46 5.06 -0.30
C VAL A 50 -6.66 3.83 0.13
N ALA A 51 -6.50 2.82 -0.71
CA ALA A 51 -5.65 1.68 -0.40
C ALA A 51 -4.18 2.10 -0.22
N ALA A 52 -3.67 2.98 -1.09
CA ALA A 52 -2.32 3.53 -1.02
C ALA A 52 -2.10 4.38 0.23
N SER A 53 -3.07 5.20 0.63
CA SER A 53 -2.96 6.01 1.86
C SER A 53 -2.89 5.14 3.11
N HIS A 54 -3.63 4.03 3.15
CA HIS A 54 -3.55 3.05 4.25
C HIS A 54 -2.20 2.33 4.26
N VAL A 55 -1.64 2.00 3.09
CA VAL A 55 -0.28 1.43 2.99
C VAL A 55 0.75 2.41 3.55
N ALA A 56 0.69 3.69 3.16
CA ALA A 56 1.57 4.72 3.70
C ALA A 56 1.44 4.87 5.22
N TYR A 57 0.22 4.82 5.75
CA TYR A 57 -0.03 4.87 7.19
C TYR A 57 0.59 3.69 7.95
N GLU A 58 0.45 2.47 7.43
CA GLU A 58 1.06 1.28 8.04
C GLU A 58 2.58 1.32 7.99
N ILE A 59 3.16 1.81 6.89
CA ILE A 59 4.61 2.03 6.77
C ILE A 59 5.10 3.02 7.84
N LEU A 60 4.45 4.18 7.97
CA LEU A 60 4.81 5.17 8.99
C LEU A 60 4.70 4.59 10.41
N SER A 61 3.65 3.81 10.66
CA SER A 61 3.46 3.12 11.94
C SER A 61 4.58 2.11 12.20
N ALA A 62 5.01 1.36 11.18
CA ALA A 62 6.10 0.39 11.27
C ALA A 62 7.49 1.04 11.43
N MET A 63 7.68 2.26 10.92
CA MET A 63 8.91 3.05 11.07
C MET A 63 9.02 3.74 12.43
N THR A 64 7.92 3.86 13.17
CA THR A 64 7.89 4.58 14.44
C THR A 64 8.62 3.76 15.54
N PRO A 65 9.49 4.39 16.35
CA PRO A 65 10.12 3.72 17.49
C PRO A 65 9.07 3.15 18.45
N ARG A 66 9.29 1.94 18.95
CA ARG A 66 8.45 1.32 19.98
C ARG A 66 8.84 1.75 21.38
#